data_AF-A0A7C1SSS7-F1
#
_entry.id   AF-A0A7C1SSS7-F1
#
_cell.length_a   1.000
_cell.length_b   1.000
_cell.length_c   1.000
_cell.angle_alpha   90.00
_cell.angle_beta   90.00
_cell.angle_gamma   90.00
#
_symmetry.space_group_name_H-M   'P 1'
#
loop_
_entity.id
_entity.type
_entity.pdbx_description
1 polymer ?
#
loop_
_entity_poly.entity_id
_entity_poly.type
_entity_poly.pdbx_seq_one_letter_code
_entity_poly.pdbx_strand_id
1 'polypeptide(L)'
;MPKRVVVIHGPNLNMLGKREVGIYGGKSMEDINSEVASEAQNLKVTVEFYQSNSEGELVTFIQQCRGTADGILLNAGAYTHYS
;
A
#
# COMPACT_ATOMS: atom_id res chain seq x y z
N MET A 1 13.31 -2.67 -19.03
CA MET A 1 13.28 -2.95 -17.57
C MET A 1 11.83 -3.18 -17.18
N PRO A 2 11.53 -4.07 -16.20
CA PRO A 2 10.17 -4.20 -15.69
C PRO A 2 9.71 -2.88 -15.08
N LYS A 3 8.41 -2.57 -15.23
CA LYS A 3 7.81 -1.36 -14.65
C LYS A 3 7.84 -1.47 -13.13
N ARG A 4 8.12 -0.37 -12.43
CA ARG A 4 8.11 -0.30 -10.96
C ARG A 4 6.84 0.37 -10.46
N VAL A 5 6.04 -0.35 -9.69
CA VAL A 5 4.85 0.17 -9.00
C VAL A 5 5.10 0.21 -7.50
N VAL A 6 4.64 1.26 -6.84
CA VAL A 6 4.72 1.42 -5.39
C VAL A 6 3.33 1.39 -4.79
N VAL A 7 3.10 0.51 -3.83
CA VAL A 7 1.84 0.37 -3.12
C VAL A 7 1.98 1.03 -1.75
N ILE A 8 1.15 2.02 -1.48
CA ILE A 8 1.20 2.84 -0.28
C ILE A 8 -0.07 2.64 0.52
N HIS A 9 0.10 2.22 1.77
CA HIS A 9 -0.96 2.04 2.75
C HIS A 9 -0.92 3.17 3.78
N GLY A 10 -2.04 3.87 3.92
CA GLY A 10 -2.22 4.97 4.86
C GLY A 10 -2.48 4.51 6.31
N PRO A 11 -3.05 5.40 7.14
CA PRO A 11 -3.21 5.17 8.56
C PRO A 11 -4.12 4.00 8.88
N ASN A 12 -3.77 3.29 9.95
CA ASN A 12 -4.49 2.17 10.55
C ASN A 12 -4.56 0.89 9.69
N LEU A 13 -4.09 0.90 8.44
CA LEU A 13 -4.10 -0.31 7.59
C LEU A 13 -3.14 -1.41 8.08
N ASN A 14 -2.10 -1.02 8.83
CA ASN A 14 -1.23 -1.96 9.56
C ASN A 14 -1.97 -2.77 10.67
N MET A 15 -3.22 -2.41 10.98
CA MET A 15 -4.07 -3.09 11.96
C MET A 15 -5.10 -4.04 11.31
N LEU A 16 -5.13 -4.15 9.98
CA LEU A 16 -5.97 -5.14 9.29
C LEU A 16 -5.65 -6.55 9.79
N GLY A 17 -6.69 -7.37 9.95
CA GLY A 17 -6.59 -8.73 10.49
C GLY A 17 -6.33 -8.83 12.01
N LYS A 18 -6.11 -7.72 12.72
CA LYS A 18 -5.79 -7.71 14.17
C LYS A 18 -6.97 -7.41 15.09
N ARG A 19 -8.14 -7.03 14.55
CA ARG A 19 -9.37 -6.75 15.30
C ARG A 19 -10.49 -7.70 14.87
N GLU A 20 -11.38 -8.01 15.80
CA GLU A 20 -12.44 -9.05 15.73
C GLU A 20 -12.87 -9.45 14.31
N VAL A 21 -12.41 -10.65 13.93
CA VAL A 21 -12.57 -11.28 12.61
C VAL A 21 -14.04 -11.37 12.15
N GLY A 22 -14.99 -11.35 13.09
CA GLY A 22 -16.41 -11.52 12.83
C GLY A 22 -17.10 -10.39 12.06
N ILE A 23 -16.48 -9.18 11.97
CA ILE A 23 -17.13 -8.01 11.34
C ILE A 23 -16.33 -7.46 10.14
N TYR A 24 -15.00 -7.52 10.16
CA TYR A 24 -14.16 -6.77 9.19
C TYR A 24 -13.45 -7.64 8.14
N GLY A 25 -13.71 -8.94 8.12
CA GLY A 25 -12.96 -9.89 7.31
C GLY A 25 -11.57 -10.15 7.90
N GLY A 26 -11.04 -11.36 7.68
CA GLY A 26 -9.82 -11.84 8.34
C GLY A 26 -8.51 -11.52 7.65
N LYS A 27 -8.52 -10.87 6.47
CA LYS A 27 -7.29 -10.63 5.72
C LYS A 27 -6.42 -9.56 6.39
N SER A 28 -5.17 -9.90 6.62
CA SER A 28 -4.13 -8.98 7.08
C SER A 28 -3.59 -8.13 5.92
N MET A 29 -2.83 -7.09 6.26
CA MET A 29 -2.10 -6.30 5.27
C MET A 29 -1.06 -7.15 4.53
N GLU A 30 -0.45 -8.11 5.23
CA GLU A 30 0.52 -9.06 4.67
C GLU A 30 -0.13 -10.00 3.65
N ASP A 31 -1.36 -10.46 3.89
CA ASP A 31 -2.12 -11.27 2.92
C ASP A 31 -2.40 -10.47 1.65
N ILE A 32 -2.85 -9.21 1.81
CA ILE A 32 -3.11 -8.31 0.68
C ILE A 32 -1.83 -8.05 -0.11
N ASN A 33 -0.71 -7.75 0.55
CA ASN A 33 0.57 -7.53 -0.12
C ASN A 33 1.05 -8.78 -0.87
N SER A 34 0.79 -9.98 -0.33
CA SER A 34 1.13 -11.24 -0.99
C SER A 34 0.31 -11.46 -2.27
N GLU A 35 -0.99 -11.15 -2.24
CA GLU A 35 -1.86 -11.20 -3.43
C GLU A 35 -1.40 -10.21 -4.50
N VAL A 36 -1.09 -8.98 -4.09
CA VAL A 36 -0.56 -7.95 -5.01
C VAL A 36 0.78 -8.37 -5.59
N ALA A 37 1.69 -8.94 -4.78
CA ALA A 37 2.98 -9.41 -5.26
C ALA A 37 2.85 -10.58 -6.25
N SER A 38 1.92 -11.50 -6.02
CA SER A 38 1.62 -12.59 -6.95
C SER A 38 1.12 -12.05 -8.30
N GLU A 39 0.22 -11.07 -8.28
CA GLU A 39 -0.29 -10.47 -9.51
C GLU A 39 0.78 -9.64 -10.23
N ALA A 40 1.63 -8.92 -9.49
CA ALA A 40 2.76 -8.20 -10.06
C ALA A 40 3.73 -9.14 -10.82
N GLN A 41 3.96 -10.35 -10.31
CA GLN A 41 4.75 -11.37 -11.00
C GLN A 41 4.09 -11.80 -12.32
N ASN A 42 2.77 -12.06 -12.32
CA ASN A 42 2.02 -12.40 -13.53
C ASN A 42 2.13 -11.30 -14.61
N LEU A 43 2.11 -10.04 -14.17
CA LEU A 43 2.19 -8.85 -15.04
C LEU A 43 3.63 -8.44 -15.40
N LYS A 44 4.65 -9.10 -14.86
CA LYS A 44 6.08 -8.74 -15.02
C LYS A 44 6.39 -7.31 -14.57
N VAL A 45 5.77 -6.90 -13.47
CA VAL A 45 5.95 -5.61 -12.79
C VAL A 45 6.69 -5.86 -11.47
N THR A 46 7.59 -4.95 -11.09
CA THR A 46 8.17 -4.95 -9.74
C THR A 46 7.30 -4.12 -8.81
N VAL A 47 7.06 -4.62 -7.60
CA VAL A 47 6.25 -3.92 -6.61
C VAL A 47 7.05 -3.67 -5.33
N GLU A 48 6.88 -2.49 -4.76
CA GLU A 48 7.36 -2.11 -3.44
C GLU A 48 6.18 -1.71 -2.57
N PHE A 49 6.23 -2.04 -1.29
CA PHE A 49 5.17 -1.74 -0.34
C PHE A 49 5.67 -0.76 0.72
N TYR A 50 4.84 0.23 1.04
CA TYR A 50 5.10 1.21 2.10
C TYR A 50 3.84 1.43 2.93
N GLN A 51 4.00 1.61 4.24
CA GLN A 51 2.90 1.93 5.15
C GLN A 51 3.34 3.02 6.11
N SER A 52 2.46 3.99 6.36
CA SER A 52 2.64 4.93 7.47
C SER A 52 1.30 5.43 8.01
N ASN A 53 1.29 5.76 9.31
CA ASN A 53 0.19 6.47 9.96
C ASN A 53 0.34 8.00 9.89
N SER A 54 1.52 8.51 9.51
CA SER A 54 1.83 9.93 9.46
C SER A 54 1.58 10.49 8.06
N GLU A 55 0.72 11.48 7.95
CA GLU A 55 0.45 12.18 6.68
C GLU A 55 1.73 12.74 6.05
N GLY A 56 2.59 13.38 6.86
CA GLY A 56 3.84 13.96 6.38
C GLY A 56 4.82 12.91 5.83
N GLU A 57 4.85 11.71 6.41
CA GLU A 57 5.67 10.61 5.90
C GLU A 57 5.13 10.08 4.58
N LEU A 58 3.81 9.93 4.45
CA LEU A 58 3.17 9.53 3.19
C LEU A 58 3.46 10.54 2.08
N VAL A 59 3.32 11.84 2.35
CA VAL A 59 3.65 12.91 1.39
C VAL A 59 5.12 12.87 0.99
N THR A 60 6.02 12.73 1.98
CA THR A 60 7.46 12.65 1.73
C THR A 60 7.82 11.45 0.85
N PHE A 61 7.24 10.29 1.15
CA PHE A 61 7.51 9.07 0.40
C PHE A 61 6.95 9.13 -1.03
N ILE A 62 5.77 9.71 -1.23
CA ILE A 62 5.21 9.97 -2.57
C ILE A 62 6.16 10.86 -3.38
N GLN A 63 6.73 11.90 -2.77
CA GLN A 63 7.70 12.77 -3.45
C GLN A 63 9.01 12.04 -3.80
N GLN A 64 9.48 11.14 -2.93
CA GLN A 64 10.67 10.30 -3.18
C GLN A 64 10.45 9.31 -4.34
N CYS A 65 9.20 8.92 -4.62
CA CYS A 65 8.87 8.08 -5.77
C CYS A 65 9.01 8.80 -7.12
N ARG A 66 9.15 10.13 -7.14
CA ARG A 66 9.28 10.91 -8.37
C ARG A 66 10.54 10.51 -9.13
N GLY A 67 10.36 10.07 -10.38
CA GLY A 67 11.46 9.65 -11.25
C GLY A 67 12.01 8.25 -10.96
N THR A 68 11.50 7.56 -9.93
CA THR A 68 11.91 6.19 -9.57
C THR A 68 10.77 5.18 -9.69
N ALA A 69 9.51 5.61 -9.58
CA ALA A 69 8.33 4.77 -9.79
C ALA A 69 7.69 5.08 -11.15
N ASP A 70 7.21 4.05 -11.83
CA ASP A 70 6.33 4.18 -13.01
C ASP A 70 4.86 4.37 -12.61
N GLY A 71 4.48 3.99 -11.39
CA GLY A 71 3.12 4.17 -10.86
C GLY A 71 3.03 4.02 -9.35
N ILE A 72 1.99 4.62 -8.76
CA ILE A 72 1.66 4.53 -7.33
C ILE A 72 0.22 4.01 -7.20
N LEU A 73 0.01 3.01 -6.35
CA LEU A 73 -1.29 2.59 -5.85
C LEU A 73 -1.41 3.04 -4.39
N LEU A 74 -2.28 4.00 -4.11
CA LEU A 74 -2.46 4.56 -2.78
C LEU A 74 -3.82 4.18 -2.20
N ASN A 75 -3.81 3.51 -1.05
CA ASN A 75 -4.95 3.47 -0.14
C ASN A 75 -4.65 4.38 1.05
N ALA A 76 -5.11 5.63 1.00
CA ALA A 76 -4.83 6.62 2.04
C ALA A 76 -5.66 6.44 3.33
N GLY A 77 -6.46 5.36 3.43
CA GLY A 77 -7.31 5.10 4.59
C GLY A 77 -8.18 6.31 4.93
N ALA A 78 -8.15 6.73 6.18
CA ALA A 78 -8.94 7.89 6.64
C ALA A 78 -8.57 9.20 5.91
N TYR A 79 -7.31 9.39 5.51
CA TYR A 79 -6.87 10.63 4.86
C TYR A 79 -7.56 10.88 3.51
N THR A 80 -8.13 9.87 2.86
CA THR A 80 -8.93 10.05 1.63
C THR A 80 -10.09 11.05 1.80
N HIS A 81 -10.56 11.27 3.03
CA HIS A 81 -11.73 12.10 3.28
C HIS A 81 -11.42 13.55 3.67
N TYR A 82 -10.18 13.87 4.06
CA TYR A 82 -9.88 15.18 4.67
C TYR A 82 -8.45 15.70 4.43
N SER A 83 -7.67 15.04 3.59
CA SER A 83 -6.35 15.49 3.11
C SER A 83 -6.47 15.95 1.65
#